data_AF-A0A9D7EGY0-F1
#
_entry.id   AF-A0A9D7EGY0-F1
#
_cell.length_a   1.000
_cell.length_b   1.000
_cell.length_c   1.000
_cell.angle_alpha   90.00
_cell.angle_beta   90.00
_cell.angle_gamma   90.00
#
_symmetry.space_group_name_H-M   'P 1'
#
loop_
_entity.id
_entity.type
_entity.pdbx_description
1 polymer ?
#
loop_
_entity_poly.entity_id
_entity_poly.type
_entity_poly.pdbx_seq_one_letter_code
_entity_poly.pdbx_strand_id
1 'polypeptide(L)'
;MSKRVPNPRHTVTAALALLAFALLLSTFVPSIALAARPLVTIERTKDVIQGLYEYVEINFDPRGTGTVSAGFDLLIAYDDAALTLESVSQGSLLTNCSWQFFVYRSGVEAGCEGDCPTGLVRIVGLGDSPTVPGEQTCNLGDNGAGTIAVLKFYVKNNAAYECMLTPIEFYWNDCADNGFASETGATYLISDTVFSATDDFSYYPIPPTLHTIEGAPASCITGGSPNQPTREINYRHGYINIVCADSIDMTGDLNLNGIQYEIADAVLFSEYFLYGLSVFNEDPIFRQAQIGASDANDDGNVLEFQDLTYLLRVIVGDALPFPKESPSDTAVAIFTQNTVAKTVRASYPTQLAGGAFAFIGEIVPTFLPGAPGNFVQDYHYENGVTRVLLSSSTPHNSPDSLWFSYTGNGTLSSVQTADFFDTRITSQIVIEGAPAICGDVNEDGSINISDIVAMIGHIFDIWPGPFDPALADVDCSGQVTISDAVYLLQYVFSGGSAPCANCP
;
A
#
# COMPACT_ATOMS: atom_id res chain seq x y z
N MET A 1 -14.06 66.30 67.64
CA MET A 1 -13.36 65.09 67.15
C MET A 1 -14.30 63.92 67.41
N SER A 2 -14.73 63.05 66.50
CA SER A 2 -14.34 62.67 65.16
C SER A 2 -15.55 61.98 64.50
N LYS A 3 -15.80 62.22 63.20
CA LYS A 3 -16.75 61.46 62.37
C LYS A 3 -16.16 60.08 62.03
N ARG A 4 -16.96 59.01 62.01
CA ARG A 4 -16.81 57.88 61.06
C ARG A 4 -18.09 57.04 60.91
N VAL A 5 -18.76 57.31 59.80
CA VAL A 5 -19.56 56.49 58.86
C VAL A 5 -19.71 54.97 59.16
N PRO A 6 -20.94 54.40 59.06
CA PRO A 6 -21.15 52.95 58.96
C PRO A 6 -20.99 52.42 57.52
N ASN A 7 -20.37 51.25 57.42
CA ASN A 7 -19.94 50.55 56.21
C ASN A 7 -21.12 49.79 55.54
N PRO A 8 -21.37 49.87 54.21
CA PRO A 8 -22.44 49.14 53.55
C PRO A 8 -21.91 47.84 52.94
N ARG A 9 -22.20 46.69 53.57
CA ARG A 9 -21.98 45.36 52.96
C ARG A 9 -23.09 44.38 53.33
N HIS A 10 -24.35 44.69 52.97
CA HIS A 10 -25.45 43.72 53.06
C HIS A 10 -26.55 43.96 52.00
N THR A 11 -26.21 44.10 50.71
CA THR A 11 -27.23 44.12 49.63
C THR A 11 -26.67 43.73 48.25
N VAL A 12 -25.79 42.73 48.14
CA VAL A 12 -25.28 42.28 46.80
C VAL A 12 -25.40 40.77 46.56
N THR A 13 -25.68 39.95 47.57
CA THR A 13 -25.62 38.48 47.42
C THR A 13 -26.89 37.80 46.89
N ALA A 14 -28.02 38.49 46.74
CA ALA A 14 -29.27 37.89 46.25
C ALA A 14 -29.56 38.16 44.76
N ALA A 15 -29.08 39.27 44.20
CA ALA A 15 -29.32 39.62 42.79
C ALA A 15 -28.37 38.90 41.81
N LEU A 16 -27.16 38.53 42.26
CA LEU A 16 -26.20 37.79 41.43
C LEU A 16 -26.57 36.30 41.27
N ALA A 17 -27.26 35.71 42.25
CA ALA A 17 -27.66 34.30 42.21
C ALA A 17 -28.85 34.04 41.27
N LEU A 18 -29.81 34.98 41.17
CA LEU A 18 -30.93 34.88 40.23
C LEU A 18 -30.52 35.17 38.77
N LEU A 19 -29.53 36.05 38.54
CA LEU A 19 -29.00 36.28 37.19
C LEU A 19 -28.15 35.09 36.70
N ALA A 20 -27.40 34.44 37.60
CA ALA A 20 -26.63 33.24 37.26
C ALA A 20 -27.53 32.03 36.95
N PHE A 21 -28.67 31.87 37.64
CA PHE A 21 -29.60 30.77 37.38
C PHE A 21 -30.43 30.96 36.09
N ALA A 22 -30.70 32.22 35.69
CA ALA A 22 -31.38 32.54 34.44
C ALA A 22 -30.43 32.50 33.20
N LEU A 23 -29.13 32.78 33.37
CA LEU A 23 -28.15 32.64 32.28
C LEU A 23 -27.69 31.19 32.04
N LEU A 24 -27.86 30.29 33.01
CA LEU A 24 -27.55 28.86 32.87
C LEU A 24 -28.66 28.05 32.17
N LEU A 25 -29.84 28.64 31.93
CA LEU A 25 -30.92 28.00 31.17
C LEU A 25 -31.01 28.43 29.69
N SER A 26 -30.21 29.41 29.24
CA SER A 26 -30.29 29.92 27.86
C SER A 26 -29.14 29.53 26.93
N THR A 27 -28.16 28.74 27.40
CA THR A 27 -27.04 28.24 26.57
C THR A 27 -26.94 26.71 26.55
N PHE A 28 -27.90 25.99 27.13
CA PHE A 28 -27.97 24.53 27.15
C PHE A 28 -29.10 23.97 26.27
N VAL A 29 -29.36 24.59 25.11
CA VAL A 29 -30.43 24.16 24.19
C VAL A 29 -29.97 24.04 22.72
N PRO A 30 -28.89 23.29 22.44
CA PRO A 30 -28.91 22.45 21.23
C PRO A 30 -28.66 20.96 21.51
N SER A 31 -28.07 20.58 22.65
CA SER A 31 -27.59 19.21 22.87
C SER A 31 -28.67 18.18 23.19
N ILE A 32 -29.86 18.58 23.65
CA ILE A 32 -30.94 17.62 24.00
C ILE A 32 -31.72 17.17 22.74
N ALA A 33 -31.85 18.03 21.72
CA ALA A 33 -32.57 17.70 20.48
C ALA A 33 -31.75 16.79 19.53
N LEU A 34 -30.43 16.92 19.55
CA LEU A 34 -29.49 16.12 18.75
C LEU A 34 -29.41 14.64 19.19
N ALA A 35 -29.71 14.37 20.47
CA ALA A 35 -29.60 13.06 21.09
C ALA A 35 -30.86 12.18 20.92
N ALA A 36 -31.89 12.66 20.22
CA ALA A 36 -33.22 12.04 20.19
C ALA A 36 -33.68 11.51 18.82
N ARG A 37 -32.80 11.56 17.80
CA ARG A 37 -33.11 11.14 16.43
C ARG A 37 -32.09 10.11 15.92
N PRO A 38 -32.51 9.13 15.10
CA PRO A 38 -31.60 8.14 14.55
C PRO A 38 -30.40 8.77 13.86
N LEU A 39 -29.23 8.17 14.02
CA LEU A 39 -27.97 8.61 13.41
C LEU A 39 -27.42 7.52 12.51
N VAL A 40 -27.14 7.87 11.25
CA VAL A 40 -26.37 7.05 10.33
C VAL A 40 -24.96 7.62 10.24
N THR A 41 -23.96 6.78 10.50
CA THR A 41 -22.56 7.19 10.54
C THR A 41 -21.74 6.34 9.59
N ILE A 42 -20.96 6.99 8.73
CA ILE A 42 -19.87 6.33 8.00
C ILE A 42 -18.66 6.32 8.93
N GLU A 43 -18.04 5.17 9.09
CA GLU A 43 -16.85 4.99 9.91
C GLU A 43 -15.70 5.90 9.47
N ARG A 44 -14.87 6.29 10.43
CA ARG A 44 -13.63 7.03 10.21
C ARG A 44 -12.48 6.08 10.48
N THR A 45 -11.80 5.63 9.43
CA THR A 45 -10.64 4.76 9.56
C THR A 45 -9.38 5.60 9.61
N LYS A 46 -8.43 5.16 10.41
CA LYS A 46 -7.14 5.82 10.60
C LYS A 46 -6.04 4.82 10.37
N ASP A 47 -4.85 5.36 10.14
CA ASP A 47 -3.64 4.57 10.05
C ASP A 47 -3.65 3.59 8.85
N VAL A 48 -4.29 4.01 7.74
CA VAL A 48 -4.50 3.16 6.55
C VAL A 48 -3.34 3.30 5.56
N ILE A 49 -2.75 2.18 5.18
CA ILE A 49 -1.58 2.13 4.29
C ILE A 49 -2.04 1.90 2.84
N GLN A 50 -1.34 2.55 1.92
CA GLN A 50 -1.59 2.40 0.48
C GLN A 50 -1.26 0.98 -0.02
N GLY A 51 -1.94 0.56 -1.08
CA GLY A 51 -1.79 -0.79 -1.65
C GLY A 51 -2.49 -1.89 -0.86
N LEU A 52 -3.19 -1.56 0.24
CA LEU A 52 -3.98 -2.49 1.03
C LEU A 52 -5.48 -2.26 0.84
N TYR A 53 -6.26 -3.25 1.28
CA TYR A 53 -7.71 -3.14 1.36
C TYR A 53 -8.13 -2.63 2.73
N GLU A 54 -9.03 -1.65 2.73
CA GLU A 54 -9.63 -1.07 3.92
C GLU A 54 -11.13 -1.34 3.95
N TYR A 55 -11.67 -1.55 5.15
CA TYR A 55 -13.09 -1.84 5.37
C TYR A 55 -13.72 -0.68 6.14
N VAL A 56 -14.76 -0.08 5.57
CA VAL A 56 -15.46 1.07 6.15
C VAL A 56 -16.89 0.67 6.46
N GLU A 57 -17.25 0.70 7.74
CA GLU A 57 -18.60 0.38 8.19
C GLU A 57 -19.56 1.57 8.07
N ILE A 58 -20.79 1.29 7.62
CA ILE A 58 -21.93 2.19 7.80
C ILE A 58 -22.73 1.69 9.00
N ASN A 59 -22.86 2.55 10.00
CA ASN A 59 -23.52 2.26 11.26
C ASN A 59 -24.86 2.99 11.36
N PHE A 60 -25.88 2.30 11.85
CA PHE A 60 -27.17 2.86 12.22
C PHE A 60 -27.33 2.83 13.73
N ASP A 61 -27.66 3.96 14.32
CA ASP A 61 -27.96 4.12 15.75
C ASP A 61 -29.38 4.69 15.90
N PRO A 62 -30.35 3.93 16.41
CA PRO A 62 -31.76 4.31 16.44
C PRO A 62 -32.12 5.48 17.37
N ARG A 63 -31.17 5.97 18.21
CA ARG A 63 -31.28 7.06 19.21
C ARG A 63 -32.67 7.69 19.44
N GLY A 64 -33.08 7.77 20.71
CA GLY A 64 -34.36 8.39 21.09
C GLY A 64 -35.49 7.36 21.19
N THR A 65 -36.69 7.68 20.71
CA THR A 65 -37.85 6.75 20.78
C THR A 65 -37.79 5.59 19.77
N GLY A 66 -36.62 5.36 19.14
CA GLY A 66 -36.36 4.22 18.27
C GLY A 66 -37.21 4.24 17.01
N THR A 67 -36.90 5.14 16.07
CA THR A 67 -37.55 5.09 14.75
C THR A 67 -37.13 3.81 14.06
N VAL A 68 -38.10 2.92 13.89
CA VAL A 68 -37.93 1.62 13.26
C VAL A 68 -38.02 1.77 11.74
N SER A 69 -37.04 1.24 11.01
CA SER A 69 -37.00 1.31 9.55
C SER A 69 -37.02 -0.06 8.88
N ALA A 70 -37.89 -0.18 7.87
CA ALA A 70 -38.08 -1.39 7.06
C ALA A 70 -37.26 -1.39 5.75
N GLY A 71 -36.54 -0.30 5.45
CA GLY A 71 -35.75 -0.19 4.23
C GLY A 71 -35.01 1.13 4.11
N PHE A 72 -33.95 1.15 3.31
CA PHE A 72 -33.12 2.33 3.08
C PHE A 72 -32.57 2.39 1.65
N ASP A 73 -32.31 3.61 1.18
CA ASP A 73 -31.57 3.92 -0.05
C ASP A 73 -30.48 4.96 0.31
N LEU A 74 -29.22 4.55 0.24
CA LEU A 74 -28.05 5.38 0.54
C LEU A 74 -27.27 5.67 -0.72
N LEU A 75 -26.85 6.92 -0.91
CA LEU A 75 -25.95 7.35 -1.96
C LEU A 75 -24.70 7.98 -1.32
N ILE A 76 -23.55 7.36 -1.58
CA ILE A 76 -22.28 7.70 -0.94
C ILE A 76 -21.27 8.10 -2.01
N ALA A 77 -20.64 9.23 -1.80
CA ALA A 77 -19.53 9.76 -2.57
C ALA A 77 -18.19 9.35 -1.95
N TYR A 78 -17.22 9.07 -2.82
CA TYR A 78 -15.83 8.84 -2.46
C TYR A 78 -14.92 9.37 -3.58
N ASP A 79 -13.63 9.55 -3.28
CA ASP A 79 -12.65 9.93 -4.29
C ASP A 79 -12.12 8.69 -5.03
N ASP A 80 -12.56 8.49 -6.26
CA ASP A 80 -12.12 7.38 -7.11
C ASP A 80 -10.66 7.51 -7.59
N ALA A 81 -10.01 8.67 -7.39
CA ALA A 81 -8.63 8.88 -7.73
C ALA A 81 -7.73 8.17 -6.71
N ALA A 82 -8.06 8.29 -5.42
CA ALA A 82 -7.34 7.66 -4.31
C ALA A 82 -7.85 6.25 -3.96
N LEU A 83 -9.15 5.98 -4.14
CA LEU A 83 -9.79 4.74 -3.69
C LEU A 83 -10.43 3.98 -4.86
N THR A 84 -10.51 2.66 -4.74
CA THR A 84 -11.30 1.81 -5.64
C THR A 84 -12.26 0.97 -4.83
N LEU A 85 -13.56 1.14 -5.05
CA LEU A 85 -14.57 0.33 -4.39
C LEU A 85 -14.57 -1.08 -4.99
N GLU A 86 -14.24 -2.08 -4.18
CA GLU A 86 -14.17 -3.48 -4.59
C GLU A 86 -15.52 -4.17 -4.40
N SER A 87 -16.12 -4.00 -3.22
CA SER A 87 -17.40 -4.65 -2.88
C SER A 87 -18.11 -3.95 -1.75
N VAL A 88 -19.44 -4.11 -1.68
CA VAL A 88 -20.24 -3.76 -0.49
C VAL A 88 -20.91 -5.02 0.03
N SER A 89 -20.74 -5.29 1.32
CA SER A 89 -21.35 -6.43 2.00
C SER A 89 -22.40 -6.01 3.02
N GLN A 90 -23.33 -6.90 3.33
CA GLN A 90 -24.38 -6.67 4.31
C GLN A 90 -23.79 -6.52 5.71
N GLY A 91 -24.27 -5.53 6.47
CA GLY A 91 -23.90 -5.36 7.87
C GLY A 91 -24.55 -6.38 8.80
N SER A 92 -24.05 -6.44 10.03
CA SER A 92 -24.51 -7.37 11.07
C SER A 92 -25.98 -7.17 11.45
N LEU A 93 -26.51 -5.94 11.42
CA LEU A 93 -27.93 -5.69 11.70
C LEU A 93 -28.85 -6.34 10.67
N LEU A 94 -28.44 -6.36 9.39
CA LEU A 94 -29.28 -6.89 8.31
C LEU A 94 -29.25 -8.42 8.29
N THR A 95 -28.06 -9.00 8.43
CA THR A 95 -27.85 -10.45 8.46
C THR A 95 -28.54 -11.09 9.67
N ASN A 96 -28.44 -10.46 10.86
CA ASN A 96 -29.11 -10.93 12.06
C ASN A 96 -30.65 -10.84 11.96
N CYS A 97 -31.16 -9.87 11.21
CA CYS A 97 -32.61 -9.69 11.01
C CYS A 97 -33.18 -10.45 9.81
N SER A 98 -32.35 -11.20 9.07
CA SER A 98 -32.74 -11.93 7.85
C SER A 98 -33.37 -11.03 6.79
N TRP A 99 -32.76 -9.85 6.55
CA TRP A 99 -33.19 -8.94 5.49
C TRP A 99 -33.12 -9.61 4.12
N GLN A 100 -34.19 -9.47 3.35
CA GLN A 100 -34.37 -10.24 2.12
C GLN A 100 -33.70 -9.63 0.90
N PHE A 101 -33.52 -8.30 0.88
CA PHE A 101 -32.96 -7.60 -0.27
C PHE A 101 -31.84 -6.66 0.16
N PHE A 102 -30.67 -6.81 -0.48
CA PHE A 102 -29.55 -5.89 -0.37
C PHE A 102 -28.80 -5.88 -1.68
N VAL A 103 -28.68 -4.72 -2.30
CA VAL A 103 -27.96 -4.54 -3.56
C VAL A 103 -27.17 -3.24 -3.50
N TYR A 104 -26.04 -3.21 -4.20
CA TYR A 104 -25.33 -1.98 -4.44
C TYR A 104 -25.03 -1.83 -5.94
N ARG A 105 -24.86 -0.59 -6.38
CA ARG A 105 -24.33 -0.25 -7.70
C ARG A 105 -23.32 0.87 -7.56
N SER A 106 -22.22 0.77 -8.28
CA SER A 106 -21.19 1.81 -8.38
C SER A 106 -21.21 2.43 -9.78
N GLY A 107 -20.88 3.71 -9.88
CA GLY A 107 -20.73 4.42 -11.15
C GLY A 107 -21.60 5.68 -11.26
N VAL A 108 -21.69 6.22 -12.48
CA VAL A 108 -22.35 7.50 -12.75
C VAL A 108 -23.88 7.35 -12.62
N GLU A 109 -24.46 8.09 -11.68
CA GLU A 109 -25.92 8.14 -11.48
C GLU A 109 -26.60 8.99 -12.56
N ALA A 110 -27.84 8.64 -12.92
CA ALA A 110 -28.62 9.39 -13.91
C ALA A 110 -28.97 10.79 -13.38
N GLY A 111 -28.75 11.83 -14.19
CA GLY A 111 -28.99 13.23 -13.81
C GLY A 111 -27.76 13.98 -13.29
N CYS A 112 -26.61 13.31 -13.18
CA CYS A 112 -25.31 13.94 -12.92
C CYS A 112 -24.73 14.56 -14.21
N GLU A 113 -25.27 15.70 -14.65
CA GLU A 113 -24.69 16.51 -15.75
C GLU A 113 -23.91 17.69 -15.15
N GLY A 114 -22.69 17.48 -14.63
CA GLY A 114 -21.85 18.53 -14.05
C GLY A 114 -20.82 18.06 -13.02
N ASP A 115 -20.62 18.86 -11.95
CA ASP A 115 -19.66 18.66 -10.84
C ASP A 115 -20.07 17.51 -9.90
N CYS A 116 -20.23 16.29 -10.42
CA CYS A 116 -20.52 15.13 -9.58
C CYS A 116 -19.24 14.56 -8.96
N PRO A 117 -19.35 13.95 -7.76
CA PRO A 117 -18.26 13.21 -7.16
C PRO A 117 -17.70 12.17 -8.13
N THR A 118 -16.39 11.97 -8.10
CA THR A 118 -15.71 11.10 -9.04
C THR A 118 -16.05 9.63 -8.80
N GLY A 119 -16.24 9.23 -7.54
CA GLY A 119 -16.79 7.94 -7.13
C GLY A 119 -18.18 8.07 -6.48
N LEU A 120 -19.14 7.28 -6.95
CA LEU A 120 -20.46 7.14 -6.34
C LEU A 120 -20.83 5.67 -6.17
N VAL A 121 -21.45 5.35 -5.03
CA VAL A 121 -22.07 4.06 -4.75
C VAL A 121 -23.45 4.25 -4.15
N ARG A 122 -24.45 3.59 -4.75
CA ARG A 122 -25.80 3.48 -4.20
C ARG A 122 -25.98 2.13 -3.54
N ILE A 123 -26.51 2.10 -2.32
CA ILE A 123 -26.76 0.90 -1.52
C ILE A 123 -28.23 0.89 -1.11
N VAL A 124 -28.95 -0.16 -1.49
CA VAL A 124 -30.37 -0.31 -1.20
C VAL A 124 -30.60 -1.58 -0.40
N GLY A 125 -31.26 -1.45 0.75
CA GLY A 125 -31.68 -2.56 1.61
C GLY A 125 -33.17 -2.54 1.85
N LEU A 126 -33.84 -3.71 1.79
CA LEU A 126 -35.24 -3.87 2.17
C LEU A 126 -35.39 -5.11 3.07
N GLY A 127 -36.11 -4.92 4.18
CA GLY A 127 -36.37 -5.97 5.17
C GLY A 127 -37.25 -7.09 4.62
N ASP A 128 -38.42 -6.73 4.07
CA ASP A 128 -39.38 -7.64 3.46
C ASP A 128 -39.49 -7.39 1.95
N SER A 129 -39.35 -8.46 1.15
CA SER A 129 -39.54 -8.42 -0.29
C SER A 129 -40.96 -8.88 -0.62
N PRO A 130 -41.69 -8.18 -1.51
CA PRO A 130 -43.03 -8.60 -1.93
C PRO A 130 -43.05 -9.93 -2.72
N THR A 131 -41.89 -10.57 -2.95
CA THR A 131 -41.72 -11.72 -3.85
C THR A 131 -41.26 -13.02 -3.19
N VAL A 132 -40.83 -13.02 -1.92
CA VAL A 132 -40.32 -14.23 -1.23
C VAL A 132 -41.05 -14.42 0.10
N PRO A 133 -41.74 -15.56 0.33
CA PRO A 133 -42.33 -15.85 1.63
C PRO A 133 -41.22 -16.16 2.64
N GLY A 134 -40.98 -15.22 3.55
CA GLY A 134 -40.11 -15.36 4.71
C GLY A 134 -40.39 -14.20 5.67
N GLU A 135 -40.45 -14.45 6.96
CA GLU A 135 -40.67 -13.37 7.93
C GLU A 135 -39.33 -12.70 8.20
N GLN A 136 -39.14 -11.47 7.72
CA GLN A 136 -38.15 -10.58 8.30
C GLN A 136 -38.33 -10.65 9.83
N THR A 137 -37.24 -10.95 10.54
CA THR A 137 -37.34 -11.23 11.98
C THR A 137 -37.30 -9.95 12.82
N CYS A 138 -36.77 -8.86 12.25
CA CYS A 138 -36.71 -7.54 12.87
C CYS A 138 -36.36 -6.44 11.86
N ASN A 139 -36.71 -5.20 12.19
CA ASN A 139 -36.38 -3.98 11.47
C ASN A 139 -35.13 -3.30 12.05
N LEU A 140 -34.61 -2.29 11.33
CA LEU A 140 -33.56 -1.44 11.87
C LEU A 140 -34.09 -0.67 13.08
N GLY A 141 -33.40 -0.77 14.20
CA GLY A 141 -33.77 -0.14 15.46
C GLY A 141 -34.28 -1.12 16.53
N ASP A 142 -34.74 -2.31 16.15
CA ASP A 142 -35.25 -3.32 17.11
C ASP A 142 -34.14 -3.90 17.99
N ASN A 143 -32.93 -4.04 17.44
CA ASN A 143 -31.77 -4.65 18.10
C ASN A 143 -30.71 -3.63 18.53
N GLY A 144 -31.08 -2.35 18.64
CA GLY A 144 -30.14 -1.28 18.99
C GLY A 144 -29.26 -0.85 17.82
N ALA A 145 -28.10 -0.28 18.15
CA ALA A 145 -27.15 0.26 17.16
C ALA A 145 -26.25 -0.84 16.57
N GLY A 146 -25.80 -0.65 15.33
CA GLY A 146 -24.86 -1.56 14.66
C GLY A 146 -24.71 -1.30 13.17
N THR A 147 -23.98 -2.19 12.50
CA THR A 147 -23.56 -2.04 11.10
C THR A 147 -24.66 -2.46 10.14
N ILE A 148 -24.96 -1.62 9.14
CA ILE A 148 -25.93 -1.89 8.06
C ILE A 148 -25.26 -2.24 6.72
N ALA A 149 -24.05 -1.75 6.48
CA ALA A 149 -23.26 -2.12 5.30
C ALA A 149 -21.76 -2.01 5.60
N VAL A 150 -20.93 -2.77 4.91
CA VAL A 150 -19.47 -2.66 4.97
C VAL A 150 -18.93 -2.47 3.56
N LEU A 151 -18.27 -1.35 3.31
CA LEU A 151 -17.62 -1.03 2.05
C LEU A 151 -16.18 -1.53 2.11
N LYS A 152 -15.75 -2.27 1.10
CA LYS A 152 -14.35 -2.69 0.92
C LYS A 152 -13.71 -1.81 -0.15
N PHE A 153 -12.76 -0.98 0.27
CA PHE A 153 -11.97 -0.15 -0.64
C PHE A 153 -10.57 -0.73 -0.81
N TYR A 154 -10.02 -0.64 -2.03
CA TYR A 154 -8.59 -0.73 -2.27
C TYR A 154 -8.02 0.68 -2.24
N VAL A 155 -7.04 0.93 -1.36
CA VAL A 155 -6.32 2.21 -1.31
C VAL A 155 -5.22 2.16 -2.34
N LYS A 156 -5.26 3.04 -3.34
CA LYS A 156 -4.31 2.97 -4.46
C LYS A 156 -2.87 3.24 -3.96
N ASN A 157 -1.94 2.41 -4.42
CA ASN A 157 -0.51 2.54 -4.14
C ASN A 157 0.10 3.68 -4.97
N ASN A 158 -0.04 4.92 -4.48
CA ASN A 158 0.48 6.12 -5.12
C ASN A 158 0.84 7.16 -4.05
N ALA A 159 2.14 7.45 -3.94
CA ALA A 159 2.71 8.40 -2.98
C ALA A 159 2.02 9.79 -2.99
N ALA A 160 1.41 10.18 -4.12
CA ALA A 160 0.64 11.41 -4.21
C ALA A 160 -0.58 11.48 -3.28
N TYR A 161 -1.02 10.37 -2.68
CA TYR A 161 -2.14 10.32 -1.72
C TYR A 161 -1.68 10.11 -0.27
N GLU A 162 -0.38 10.17 0.02
CA GLU A 162 0.13 10.07 1.38
C GLU A 162 -0.27 11.26 2.25
N CYS A 163 -0.43 11.01 3.55
CA CYS A 163 -0.92 11.99 4.52
C CYS A 163 -2.28 12.63 4.17
N MET A 164 -3.03 12.05 3.22
CA MET A 164 -4.31 12.59 2.79
C MET A 164 -5.45 11.95 3.54
N LEU A 165 -6.39 12.80 3.93
CA LEU A 165 -7.70 12.38 4.38
C LEU A 165 -8.60 12.30 3.15
N THR A 166 -8.98 11.08 2.78
CA THR A 166 -9.91 10.84 1.67
C THR A 166 -11.34 10.77 2.22
N PRO A 167 -12.23 11.71 1.85
CA PRO A 167 -13.59 11.76 2.39
C PRO A 167 -14.45 10.62 1.86
N ILE A 168 -15.35 10.12 2.72
CA ILE A 168 -16.43 9.20 2.34
C ILE A 168 -17.73 9.78 2.89
N GLU A 169 -18.58 10.27 1.98
CA GLU A 169 -19.63 11.23 2.33
C GLU A 169 -20.99 10.83 1.78
N PHE A 170 -22.06 11.02 2.56
CA PHE A 170 -23.41 10.99 2.01
C PHE A 170 -23.60 12.10 0.98
N TYR A 171 -24.23 11.79 -0.14
CA TYR A 171 -24.44 12.72 -1.25
C TYR A 171 -25.91 12.75 -1.68
N TRP A 172 -26.47 13.94 -1.84
CA TRP A 172 -27.86 14.14 -2.28
C TRP A 172 -27.89 14.65 -3.72
N ASN A 173 -28.15 13.74 -4.66
CA ASN A 173 -28.39 14.07 -6.06
C ASN A 173 -29.86 14.42 -6.32
N ASP A 174 -30.78 13.69 -5.67
CA ASP A 174 -32.21 13.93 -5.67
C ASP A 174 -32.82 13.91 -4.25
N CYS A 175 -34.13 14.17 -4.14
CA CYS A 175 -34.83 14.19 -2.85
C CYS A 175 -35.09 12.81 -2.25
N ALA A 176 -34.86 11.73 -3.02
CA ALA A 176 -34.99 10.36 -2.56
C ALA A 176 -33.66 9.81 -2.03
N ASP A 177 -32.52 10.40 -2.36
CA ASP A 177 -31.22 9.93 -1.85
C ASP A 177 -31.10 10.02 -0.32
N ASN A 178 -30.40 9.04 0.25
CA ASN A 178 -30.15 8.92 1.69
C ASN A 178 -31.45 9.00 2.49
N GLY A 179 -32.39 8.11 2.17
CA GLY A 179 -33.68 8.06 2.83
C GLY A 179 -33.99 6.67 3.39
N PHE A 180 -34.88 6.68 4.37
CA PHE A 180 -35.32 5.49 5.10
C PHE A 180 -36.84 5.37 5.03
N ALA A 181 -37.36 4.16 4.87
CA ALA A 181 -38.78 3.90 4.99
C ALA A 181 -39.12 3.67 6.47
N SER A 182 -40.22 4.25 6.96
CA SER A 182 -40.81 3.88 8.25
C SER A 182 -41.14 2.38 8.29
N GLU A 183 -41.27 1.79 9.48
CA GLU A 183 -41.70 0.39 9.70
C GLU A 183 -42.90 -0.05 8.83
N THR A 184 -43.90 0.81 8.65
CA THR A 184 -45.10 0.50 7.86
C THR A 184 -44.98 0.82 6.36
N GLY A 185 -43.84 1.37 5.92
CA GLY A 185 -43.64 1.92 4.58
C GLY A 185 -44.47 3.17 4.25
N ALA A 186 -45.25 3.70 5.20
CA ALA A 186 -46.16 4.83 4.95
C ALA A 186 -45.46 6.20 4.89
N THR A 187 -44.30 6.34 5.52
CA THR A 187 -43.55 7.61 5.58
C THR A 187 -42.13 7.43 5.09
N TYR A 188 -41.67 8.37 4.28
CA TYR A 188 -40.27 8.48 3.84
C TYR A 188 -39.51 9.43 4.77
N LEU A 189 -38.42 8.97 5.34
CA LEU A 189 -37.60 9.70 6.30
C LEU A 189 -36.34 10.20 5.59
N ILE A 190 -36.08 11.49 5.69
CA ILE A 190 -34.93 12.15 5.05
C ILE A 190 -34.06 12.87 6.09
N SER A 191 -32.97 13.47 5.63
CA SER A 191 -31.99 14.18 6.45
C SER A 191 -32.60 15.33 7.28
N ASP A 192 -32.37 15.30 8.58
CA ASP A 192 -32.60 16.43 9.48
C ASP A 192 -31.32 17.25 9.66
N THR A 193 -30.27 16.64 10.20
CA THR A 193 -28.96 17.27 10.44
C THR A 193 -27.85 16.43 9.83
N VAL A 194 -26.90 17.06 9.14
CA VAL A 194 -25.72 16.40 8.57
C VAL A 194 -24.45 16.94 9.24
N PHE A 195 -23.67 16.07 9.85
CA PHE A 195 -22.44 16.38 10.57
C PHE A 195 -21.21 16.19 9.70
N SER A 196 -20.23 17.07 9.86
CA SER A 196 -18.94 16.97 9.16
C SER A 196 -18.19 15.68 9.51
N ALA A 197 -17.34 15.26 8.57
CA ALA A 197 -16.43 14.15 8.75
C ALA A 197 -15.36 14.44 9.81
N THR A 198 -14.92 15.69 9.98
CA THR A 198 -13.70 16.01 10.76
C THR A 198 -13.97 16.55 12.16
N ASP A 199 -15.12 17.18 12.41
CA ASP A 199 -15.49 17.73 13.72
C ASP A 199 -16.85 17.21 14.18
N ASP A 200 -16.87 16.59 15.36
CA ASP A 200 -18.02 15.93 15.96
C ASP A 200 -19.21 16.85 16.25
N PHE A 201 -18.94 18.15 16.42
CA PHE A 201 -19.95 19.14 16.78
C PHE A 201 -20.34 20.06 15.62
N SER A 202 -19.59 20.02 14.52
CA SER A 202 -19.89 20.81 13.32
C SER A 202 -20.95 20.13 12.45
N TYR A 203 -21.90 20.91 11.95
CA TYR A 203 -22.96 20.45 11.07
C TYR A 203 -23.24 21.45 9.96
N TYR A 204 -23.73 20.95 8.83
CA TYR A 204 -24.08 21.78 7.68
C TYR A 204 -25.48 22.40 7.85
N PRO A 205 -25.68 23.65 7.41
CA PRO A 205 -27.02 24.21 7.30
C PRO A 205 -27.83 23.46 6.23
N ILE A 206 -29.16 23.56 6.29
CA ILE A 206 -30.02 22.98 5.24
C ILE A 206 -29.66 23.63 3.90
N PRO A 207 -29.30 22.84 2.87
CA PRO A 207 -28.85 23.39 1.61
C PRO A 207 -29.99 24.01 0.80
N PRO A 208 -29.69 25.01 -0.06
CA PRO A 208 -30.69 25.62 -0.94
C PRO A 208 -31.01 24.74 -2.16
N THR A 209 -30.09 23.88 -2.59
CA THR A 209 -30.16 23.07 -3.81
C THR A 209 -29.63 21.66 -3.59
N LEU A 210 -30.00 20.74 -4.48
CA LEU A 210 -29.44 19.38 -4.56
C LEU A 210 -27.99 19.41 -5.09
N HIS A 211 -27.42 18.24 -5.33
CA HIS A 211 -26.02 18.01 -5.73
C HIS A 211 -25.07 18.49 -4.64
N THR A 212 -25.28 17.97 -3.43
CA THR A 212 -24.63 18.47 -2.21
C THR A 212 -24.39 17.35 -1.21
N ILE A 213 -23.42 17.55 -0.33
CA ILE A 213 -23.16 16.71 0.84
C ILE A 213 -23.90 17.22 2.10
N GLU A 214 -24.56 18.38 2.02
CA GLU A 214 -25.13 19.08 3.19
C GLU A 214 -26.52 18.56 3.62
N GLY A 215 -27.10 17.62 2.86
CA GLY A 215 -28.44 17.07 3.12
C GLY A 215 -29.46 17.36 2.03
N ALA A 216 -30.69 16.92 2.26
CA ALA A 216 -31.83 17.23 1.42
C ALA A 216 -32.24 18.72 1.57
N PRO A 217 -32.52 19.45 0.48
CA PRO A 217 -33.03 20.83 0.54
C PRO A 217 -34.46 20.96 1.10
N ALA A 218 -34.85 22.18 1.48
CA ALA A 218 -36.22 22.46 1.96
C ALA A 218 -37.29 22.21 0.88
N SER A 219 -36.94 22.29 -0.41
CA SER A 219 -37.85 22.00 -1.52
C SER A 219 -38.34 20.54 -1.54
N CYS A 220 -37.57 19.60 -0.97
CA CYS A 220 -37.95 18.19 -0.90
C CYS A 220 -39.17 17.90 0.00
N ILE A 221 -39.58 18.88 0.81
CA ILE A 221 -40.73 18.77 1.72
C ILE A 221 -41.86 19.77 1.42
N THR A 222 -41.75 20.57 0.36
CA THR A 222 -42.78 21.56 -0.01
C THR A 222 -43.71 21.00 -1.11
N GLY A 223 -45.00 20.80 -0.82
CA GLY A 223 -45.92 20.16 -1.79
C GLY A 223 -47.32 19.74 -1.30
N GLY A 224 -47.59 19.68 0.01
CA GLY A 224 -48.92 19.39 0.57
C GLY A 224 -49.54 18.03 0.19
N SER A 225 -48.74 17.09 -0.33
CA SER A 225 -49.19 15.73 -0.61
C SER A 225 -49.36 14.93 0.71
N PRO A 226 -50.27 13.94 0.77
CA PRO A 226 -50.46 13.11 1.97
C PRO A 226 -49.22 12.30 2.40
N ASN A 227 -48.23 12.12 1.51
CA ASN A 227 -47.04 11.29 1.70
C ASN A 227 -45.75 12.13 1.60
N GLN A 228 -45.73 13.31 2.20
CA GLN A 228 -44.52 14.14 2.22
C GLN A 228 -43.42 13.48 3.07
N PRO A 229 -42.14 13.57 2.63
CA PRO A 229 -41.03 13.12 3.46
C PRO A 229 -40.94 13.90 4.76
N THR A 230 -40.52 13.23 5.83
CA THR A 230 -40.30 13.84 7.15
C THR A 230 -38.80 13.87 7.44
N ARG A 231 -38.29 15.00 7.93
CA ARG A 231 -36.90 15.11 8.37
C ARG A 231 -36.76 14.42 9.73
N GLU A 232 -36.10 13.27 9.78
CA GLU A 232 -35.93 12.52 11.04
C GLU A 232 -34.54 11.91 11.21
N ILE A 233 -33.76 11.75 10.15
CA ILE A 233 -32.49 11.03 10.21
C ILE A 233 -31.32 12.01 10.26
N ASN A 234 -30.44 11.82 11.23
CA ASN A 234 -29.16 12.50 11.27
C ASN A 234 -28.11 11.69 10.52
N TYR A 235 -27.18 12.38 9.88
CA TYR A 235 -26.09 11.78 9.10
C TYR A 235 -24.74 12.28 9.58
N ARG A 236 -23.73 11.40 9.60
CA ARG A 236 -22.34 11.75 9.88
C ARG A 236 -21.43 11.16 8.81
N HIS A 237 -20.73 12.04 8.11
CA HIS A 237 -19.73 11.65 7.13
C HIS A 237 -18.53 10.94 7.78
N GLY A 238 -17.81 10.16 6.98
CA GLY A 238 -16.61 9.43 7.36
C GLY A 238 -15.43 9.80 6.46
N TYR A 239 -14.32 9.11 6.67
CA TYR A 239 -13.13 9.25 5.86
C TYR A 239 -12.20 8.05 6.04
N ILE A 240 -11.28 7.90 5.09
CA ILE A 240 -10.07 7.08 5.24
C ILE A 240 -8.90 8.04 5.42
N ASN A 241 -8.18 7.94 6.53
CA ASN A 241 -6.95 8.70 6.75
C ASN A 241 -5.74 7.85 6.36
N ILE A 242 -5.14 8.20 5.22
CA ILE A 242 -3.97 7.51 4.67
C ILE A 242 -2.72 7.98 5.42
N VAL A 243 -1.92 7.04 5.92
CA VAL A 243 -0.72 7.37 6.69
C VAL A 243 0.33 8.00 5.80
N CYS A 244 1.15 8.86 6.39
CA CYS A 244 2.39 9.29 5.79
C CYS A 244 3.38 8.13 5.75
N ALA A 245 4.22 8.04 4.71
CA ALA A 245 5.37 7.13 4.77
C ALA A 245 6.20 7.43 6.04
N ASP A 246 6.51 8.71 6.28
CA ASP A 246 7.41 9.20 7.34
C ASP A 246 6.90 9.06 8.80
N SER A 247 5.67 8.58 9.03
CA SER A 247 5.15 8.38 10.40
C SER A 247 5.13 6.92 10.84
N ILE A 248 5.69 6.02 10.03
CA ILE A 248 5.80 4.59 10.35
C ILE A 248 7.28 4.13 10.37
N ASP A 249 8.19 4.79 9.66
CA ASP A 249 9.59 4.41 9.55
C ASP A 249 10.55 5.52 9.99
N MET A 250 11.14 5.37 11.17
CA MET A 250 12.39 6.08 11.39
C MET A 250 13.45 5.44 10.50
N THR A 251 13.88 6.16 9.46
CA THR A 251 14.94 5.72 8.56
C THR A 251 16.12 5.12 9.34
N GLY A 252 16.54 3.92 8.96
CA GLY A 252 17.62 3.20 9.60
C GLY A 252 17.25 2.46 10.90
N ASP A 253 16.00 2.49 11.39
CA ASP A 253 15.47 1.67 12.51
C ASP A 253 14.70 0.46 11.95
N LEU A 254 15.42 -0.50 11.35
CA LEU A 254 14.80 -1.67 10.72
C LEU A 254 14.18 -2.63 11.74
N ASN A 255 14.63 -2.65 13.00
CA ASN A 255 14.05 -3.53 14.01
C ASN A 255 12.90 -2.88 14.81
N LEU A 256 12.55 -1.63 14.47
CA LEU A 256 11.43 -0.85 14.98
C LEU A 256 11.44 -0.66 16.51
N ASN A 257 12.63 -0.55 17.12
CA ASN A 257 12.77 -0.44 18.57
C ASN A 257 12.91 1.00 19.07
N GLY A 258 12.93 1.97 18.16
CA GLY A 258 13.03 3.38 18.49
C GLY A 258 14.44 3.97 18.33
N ILE A 259 15.43 3.16 17.95
CA ILE A 259 16.84 3.56 17.83
C ILE A 259 17.26 3.42 16.38
N GLN A 260 17.52 4.54 15.72
CA GLN A 260 18.00 4.54 14.34
C GLN A 260 19.48 4.19 14.27
N TYR A 261 19.87 3.54 13.18
CA TYR A 261 21.25 3.27 12.82
C TYR A 261 22.01 2.51 13.92
N GLU A 262 21.42 1.44 14.45
CA GLU A 262 22.09 0.56 15.39
C GLU A 262 22.57 -0.76 14.77
N ILE A 263 23.47 -1.43 15.50
CA ILE A 263 24.04 -2.70 15.05
C ILE A 263 22.95 -3.75 14.82
N ALA A 264 21.89 -3.75 15.63
CA ALA A 264 20.81 -4.72 15.48
C ALA A 264 19.97 -4.48 14.20
N ASP A 265 19.81 -3.23 13.74
CA ASP A 265 19.23 -2.94 12.43
C ASP A 265 20.09 -3.50 11.30
N ALA A 266 21.41 -3.29 11.39
CA ALA A 266 22.34 -3.78 10.38
C ALA A 266 22.40 -5.31 10.35
N VAL A 267 22.26 -5.99 11.50
CA VAL A 267 22.14 -7.45 11.56
C VAL A 267 20.87 -7.91 10.85
N LEU A 268 19.71 -7.33 11.20
CA LEU A 268 18.44 -7.68 10.57
C LEU A 268 18.46 -7.42 9.05
N PHE A 269 19.04 -6.31 8.61
CA PHE A 269 19.16 -6.00 7.19
C PHE A 269 20.12 -6.94 6.47
N SER A 270 21.22 -7.35 7.13
CA SER A 270 22.14 -8.36 6.58
C SER A 270 21.44 -9.72 6.43
N GLU A 271 20.60 -10.10 7.38
CA GLU A 271 19.80 -11.32 7.30
C GLU A 271 18.79 -11.26 6.14
N TYR A 272 18.22 -10.09 5.83
CA TYR A 272 17.34 -9.93 4.67
C TYR A 272 18.03 -10.32 3.35
N PHE A 273 19.31 -9.96 3.15
CA PHE A 273 20.04 -10.36 1.94
C PHE A 273 20.33 -11.87 1.86
N LEU A 274 20.27 -12.59 2.99
CA LEU A 274 20.53 -14.03 3.05
C LEU A 274 19.25 -14.87 2.98
N TYR A 275 18.18 -14.42 3.65
CA TYR A 275 16.93 -15.18 3.86
C TYR A 275 15.69 -14.49 3.24
N GLY A 276 15.84 -13.29 2.68
CA GLY A 276 14.77 -12.51 2.06
C GLY A 276 13.79 -11.89 3.06
N LEU A 277 12.59 -11.54 2.59
CA LEU A 277 11.55 -10.88 3.39
C LEU A 277 11.02 -11.72 4.56
N SER A 278 11.42 -12.99 4.67
CA SER A 278 11.00 -13.89 5.75
C SER A 278 11.56 -13.48 7.13
N VAL A 279 12.64 -12.69 7.15
CA VAL A 279 13.25 -12.20 8.40
C VAL A 279 12.50 -11.02 9.01
N PHE A 280 11.72 -10.32 8.19
CA PHE A 280 10.86 -9.24 8.65
C PHE A 280 9.60 -9.79 9.30
N ASN A 281 8.95 -8.94 10.10
CA ASN A 281 7.76 -9.25 10.87
C ASN A 281 6.70 -9.92 10.00
N GLU A 282 5.99 -10.90 10.55
CA GLU A 282 4.91 -11.61 9.85
C GLU A 282 3.69 -10.72 9.62
N ASP A 283 3.46 -9.74 10.50
CA ASP A 283 2.42 -8.74 10.35
C ASP A 283 2.74 -7.82 9.16
N PRO A 284 1.85 -7.71 8.16
CA PRO A 284 2.07 -6.86 7.00
C PRO A 284 2.36 -5.40 7.32
N ILE A 285 1.79 -4.85 8.40
CA ILE A 285 1.97 -3.45 8.78
C ILE A 285 3.41 -3.22 9.24
N PHE A 286 3.87 -4.04 10.19
CA PHE A 286 5.25 -3.94 10.68
C PHE A 286 6.25 -4.28 9.58
N ARG A 287 5.94 -5.24 8.70
CA ARG A 287 6.81 -5.55 7.56
C ARG A 287 7.02 -4.35 6.64
N GLN A 288 5.96 -3.61 6.32
CA GLN A 288 6.10 -2.41 5.48
C GLN A 288 6.90 -1.31 6.18
N ALA A 289 6.73 -1.16 7.49
CA ALA A 289 7.55 -0.26 8.29
C ALA A 289 9.05 -0.60 8.18
N GLN A 290 9.41 -1.89 8.27
CA GLN A 290 10.80 -2.34 8.15
C GLN A 290 11.36 -2.16 6.73
N ILE A 291 10.50 -2.31 5.72
CA ILE A 291 10.86 -2.04 4.33
C ILE A 291 11.11 -0.54 4.14
N GLY A 292 10.24 0.34 4.62
CA GLY A 292 10.44 1.79 4.56
C GLY A 292 11.69 2.24 5.31
N ALA A 293 11.88 1.74 6.55
CA ALA A 293 13.06 2.04 7.37
C ALA A 293 14.38 1.54 6.75
N SER A 294 14.31 0.66 5.75
CA SER A 294 15.49 0.17 5.04
C SER A 294 16.10 1.19 4.07
N ASP A 295 15.41 2.27 3.69
CA ASP A 295 15.94 3.38 2.87
C ASP A 295 16.90 4.25 3.70
N ALA A 296 17.99 3.66 4.18
CA ALA A 296 18.84 4.25 5.20
C ALA A 296 19.49 5.59 4.76
N ASN A 297 19.71 5.77 3.45
CA ASN A 297 20.30 6.98 2.87
C ASN A 297 19.26 8.02 2.39
N ASP A 298 17.97 7.73 2.55
CA ASP A 298 16.81 8.57 2.24
C ASP A 298 16.84 9.03 0.78
N ASP A 299 17.04 8.07 -0.13
CA ASP A 299 17.10 8.28 -1.59
C ASP A 299 15.83 7.81 -2.34
N GLY A 300 14.87 7.28 -1.58
CA GLY A 300 13.57 6.80 -2.05
C GLY A 300 13.56 5.36 -2.54
N ASN A 301 14.72 4.69 -2.56
CA ASN A 301 14.80 3.26 -2.86
C ASN A 301 14.97 2.47 -1.56
N VAL A 302 14.25 1.36 -1.46
CA VAL A 302 14.26 0.49 -0.27
C VAL A 302 14.94 -0.83 -0.60
N LEU A 303 15.46 -1.48 0.43
CA LEU A 303 16.03 -2.83 0.36
C LEU A 303 17.23 -2.95 -0.59
N GLU A 304 17.96 -1.87 -0.83
CA GLU A 304 19.16 -1.91 -1.67
C GLU A 304 20.41 -2.20 -0.85
N PHE A 305 21.39 -2.89 -1.45
CA PHE A 305 22.69 -3.12 -0.79
C PHE A 305 23.42 -1.80 -0.47
N GLN A 306 23.07 -0.75 -1.20
CA GLN A 306 23.54 0.61 -0.99
C GLN A 306 23.09 1.15 0.38
N ASP A 307 21.83 0.94 0.75
CA ASP A 307 21.30 1.32 2.06
C ASP A 307 22.01 0.61 3.21
N LEU A 308 22.24 -0.70 3.07
CA LEU A 308 23.00 -1.47 4.06
C LEU A 308 24.41 -0.89 4.23
N THR A 309 25.06 -0.52 3.12
CA THR A 309 26.38 0.11 3.16
C THR A 309 26.33 1.44 3.91
N TYR A 310 25.33 2.27 3.63
CA TYR A 310 25.16 3.56 4.30
C TYR A 310 24.90 3.42 5.80
N LEU A 311 23.97 2.53 6.17
CA LEU A 311 23.66 2.16 7.54
C LEU A 311 24.94 1.78 8.32
N LEU A 312 25.77 0.90 7.75
CA LEU A 312 27.03 0.48 8.36
C LEU A 312 28.01 1.65 8.56
N ARG A 313 28.07 2.59 7.61
CA ARG A 313 28.95 3.76 7.69
C ARG A 313 28.52 4.75 8.77
N VAL A 314 27.22 4.92 8.98
CA VAL A 314 26.69 5.71 10.10
C VAL A 314 27.05 5.04 11.43
N ILE A 315 26.85 3.72 11.54
CA ILE A 315 27.17 2.94 12.75
C ILE A 315 28.65 3.07 13.15
N VAL A 316 29.58 3.01 12.19
CA VAL A 316 31.02 3.17 12.49
C VAL A 316 31.49 4.63 12.60
N GLY A 317 30.60 5.60 12.32
CA GLY A 317 30.88 7.02 12.42
C GLY A 317 31.67 7.61 11.24
N ASP A 318 31.68 6.95 10.08
CA ASP A 318 32.27 7.45 8.84
C ASP A 318 31.28 8.31 8.01
N ALA A 319 29.98 8.14 8.24
CA ALA A 319 28.91 8.94 7.64
C ALA A 319 28.01 9.58 8.73
N LEU A 320 27.35 10.68 8.37
CA LEU A 320 26.31 11.30 9.19
C LEU A 320 24.94 10.87 8.64
N PRO A 321 23.89 10.69 9.47
CA PRO A 321 22.56 10.27 9.05
C PRO A 321 21.79 11.45 8.42
N PHE A 322 22.21 11.86 7.23
CA PHE A 322 21.50 12.88 6.44
C PHE A 322 21.04 12.31 5.11
N PRO A 323 19.95 12.83 4.52
CA PRO A 323 19.51 12.43 3.20
C PRO A 323 20.60 12.70 2.17
N LYS A 324 20.83 11.76 1.27
CA LYS A 324 21.76 11.92 0.15
C LYS A 324 21.01 12.05 -1.16
N GLU A 325 21.35 13.11 -1.89
CA GLU A 325 20.94 13.25 -3.29
C GLU A 325 21.62 12.15 -4.10
N SER A 326 20.85 11.19 -4.62
CA SER A 326 21.36 10.08 -5.43
C SER A 326 21.83 10.61 -6.80
N PRO A 327 23.13 10.56 -7.14
CA PRO A 327 23.56 10.80 -8.51
C PRO A 327 23.11 9.63 -9.39
N SER A 328 22.57 9.94 -10.58
CA SER A 328 22.25 8.97 -11.63
C SER A 328 23.38 7.96 -11.85
N ASP A 329 23.02 6.71 -12.17
CA ASP A 329 23.94 5.62 -12.52
C ASP A 329 25.02 6.11 -13.50
N THR A 330 26.27 6.16 -13.05
CA THR A 330 27.38 6.65 -13.88
C THR A 330 28.54 5.67 -13.99
N ALA A 331 28.50 4.52 -13.30
CA ALA A 331 29.61 3.57 -13.26
C ALA A 331 29.16 2.11 -13.21
N VAL A 332 29.95 1.23 -13.83
CA VAL A 332 29.68 -0.22 -13.97
C VAL A 332 30.80 -1.03 -13.30
N ALA A 333 30.43 -1.98 -12.44
CA ALA A 333 31.33 -2.98 -11.87
C ALA A 333 31.15 -4.33 -12.55
N ILE A 334 32.25 -5.00 -12.89
CA ILE A 334 32.23 -6.30 -13.58
C ILE A 334 32.55 -7.40 -12.57
N PHE A 335 31.64 -8.36 -12.43
CA PHE A 335 31.79 -9.54 -11.60
C PHE A 335 31.98 -10.78 -12.48
N THR A 336 33.13 -11.42 -12.37
CA THR A 336 33.49 -12.57 -13.18
C THR A 336 33.45 -13.84 -12.34
N GLN A 337 32.54 -14.76 -12.67
CA GLN A 337 32.52 -16.12 -12.14
C GLN A 337 33.32 -17.05 -13.06
N ASN A 338 34.42 -17.62 -12.58
CA ASN A 338 35.10 -18.70 -13.31
C ASN A 338 34.62 -20.06 -12.78
N THR A 339 33.88 -20.79 -13.59
CA THR A 339 33.22 -22.04 -13.21
C THR A 339 34.16 -23.25 -13.21
N VAL A 340 35.32 -23.16 -13.85
CA VAL A 340 36.38 -24.20 -13.84
C VAL A 340 37.29 -24.02 -12.62
N ALA A 341 37.82 -22.80 -12.43
CA ALA A 341 38.64 -22.45 -11.28
C ALA A 341 37.84 -22.31 -9.98
N LYS A 342 36.49 -22.24 -10.10
CA LYS A 342 35.54 -22.05 -9.00
C LYS A 342 35.85 -20.80 -8.17
N THR A 343 35.95 -19.66 -8.85
CA THR A 343 36.28 -18.37 -8.25
C THR A 343 35.36 -17.25 -8.71
N VAL A 344 35.16 -16.24 -7.86
CA VAL A 344 34.47 -14.99 -8.21
C VAL A 344 35.40 -13.80 -8.00
N ARG A 345 35.54 -12.98 -9.04
CA ARG A 345 36.36 -11.77 -9.05
C ARG A 345 35.48 -10.55 -9.30
N ALA A 346 35.90 -9.40 -8.79
CA ALA A 346 35.29 -8.12 -9.09
C ALA A 346 36.32 -7.14 -9.65
N SER A 347 35.97 -6.48 -10.76
CA SER A 347 36.76 -5.45 -11.40
C SER A 347 35.98 -4.13 -11.43
N TYR A 348 36.54 -3.10 -10.79
CA TYR A 348 35.96 -1.77 -10.69
C TYR A 348 37.07 -0.74 -10.44
N PRO A 349 37.02 0.48 -11.01
CA PRO A 349 38.09 1.46 -10.90
C PRO A 349 38.22 2.11 -9.52
N THR A 350 37.23 1.99 -8.63
CA THR A 350 37.25 2.59 -7.28
C THR A 350 36.98 1.55 -6.18
N GLN A 351 36.53 1.99 -5.00
CA GLN A 351 36.35 1.17 -3.79
C GLN A 351 34.91 0.64 -3.71
N LEU A 352 34.75 -0.68 -3.69
CA LEU A 352 33.46 -1.31 -3.41
C LEU A 352 33.31 -1.57 -1.91
N ALA A 353 32.08 -1.43 -1.40
CA ALA A 353 31.74 -1.77 -0.02
C ALA A 353 31.54 -3.28 0.21
N GLY A 354 31.33 -4.03 -0.87
CA GLY A 354 31.01 -5.45 -0.84
C GLY A 354 29.98 -5.79 -1.89
N GLY A 355 29.21 -6.86 -1.67
CA GLY A 355 28.07 -7.17 -2.52
C GLY A 355 27.18 -8.27 -1.96
N ALA A 356 25.93 -8.27 -2.40
CA ALA A 356 24.97 -9.35 -2.21
C ALA A 356 24.82 -10.11 -3.53
N PHE A 357 25.14 -11.40 -3.51
CA PHE A 357 25.20 -12.27 -4.68
C PHE A 357 24.09 -13.30 -4.63
N ALA A 358 23.50 -13.63 -5.79
CA ALA A 358 22.62 -14.78 -5.94
C ALA A 358 23.14 -15.74 -7.01
N PHE A 359 23.26 -17.01 -6.65
CA PHE A 359 23.62 -18.10 -7.56
C PHE A 359 22.42 -19.02 -7.74
N ILE A 360 22.12 -19.39 -8.99
CA ILE A 360 21.21 -20.48 -9.29
C ILE A 360 21.98 -21.78 -9.09
N GLY A 361 21.55 -22.61 -8.15
CA GLY A 361 22.23 -23.82 -7.73
C GLY A 361 23.02 -23.65 -6.43
N GLU A 362 23.45 -24.77 -5.88
CA GLU A 362 24.18 -24.82 -4.61
C GLU A 362 25.67 -24.52 -4.83
N ILE A 363 26.18 -23.53 -4.08
CA ILE A 363 27.61 -23.31 -3.88
C ILE A 363 27.94 -23.22 -2.39
N VAL A 364 29.18 -23.54 -2.03
CA VAL A 364 29.74 -23.29 -0.70
C VAL A 364 30.95 -22.38 -0.87
N PRO A 365 30.84 -21.07 -0.57
CA PRO A 365 31.94 -20.13 -0.69
C PRO A 365 32.99 -20.36 0.40
N THR A 366 34.24 -20.06 0.05
CA THR A 366 35.39 -19.99 0.95
C THR A 366 35.98 -18.60 0.82
N PHE A 367 35.82 -17.80 1.87
CA PHE A 367 36.23 -16.40 1.91
C PHE A 367 37.74 -16.29 2.16
N LEU A 368 38.38 -15.33 1.48
CA LEU A 368 39.82 -15.13 1.56
C LEU A 368 40.19 -14.04 2.57
N PRO A 369 41.34 -14.16 3.27
CA PRO A 369 41.87 -13.07 4.08
C PRO A 369 42.10 -11.83 3.21
N GLY A 370 41.43 -10.72 3.55
CA GLY A 370 41.53 -9.45 2.82
C GLY A 370 40.45 -9.20 1.78
N ALA A 371 39.54 -10.15 1.51
CA ALA A 371 38.31 -9.88 0.76
C ALA A 371 37.39 -8.89 1.51
N PRO A 372 36.50 -8.15 0.82
CA PRO A 372 35.44 -7.39 1.49
C PRO A 372 34.62 -8.31 2.41
N GLY A 373 34.10 -7.79 3.52
CA GLY A 373 33.40 -8.60 4.51
C GLY A 373 33.92 -8.49 5.95
N ASN A 374 34.47 -7.34 6.36
CA ASN A 374 34.86 -7.17 7.77
C ASN A 374 33.63 -7.05 8.71
N PHE A 375 32.41 -6.92 8.16
CA PHE A 375 31.16 -6.92 8.90
C PHE A 375 30.42 -8.25 8.75
N VAL A 376 29.97 -8.61 7.53
CA VAL A 376 29.36 -9.93 7.24
C VAL A 376 30.09 -10.64 6.11
N GLN A 377 30.38 -11.92 6.33
CA GLN A 377 30.81 -12.90 5.33
C GLN A 377 30.03 -14.18 5.58
N ASP A 378 28.89 -14.31 4.92
CA ASP A 378 28.02 -15.45 5.13
C ASP A 378 27.30 -15.85 3.84
N TYR A 379 26.70 -17.03 3.86
CA TYR A 379 25.91 -17.53 2.75
C TYR A 379 24.75 -18.39 3.24
N HIS A 380 23.69 -18.45 2.43
CA HIS A 380 22.54 -19.29 2.68
C HIS A 380 22.07 -19.95 1.40
N TYR A 381 21.80 -21.24 1.44
CA TYR A 381 21.22 -21.99 0.32
C TYR A 381 19.78 -22.39 0.66
N GLU A 382 18.84 -21.97 -0.17
CA GLU A 382 17.43 -22.31 -0.04
C GLU A 382 16.74 -22.33 -1.40
N ASN A 383 15.83 -23.29 -1.61
CA ASN A 383 14.96 -23.34 -2.79
C ASN A 383 15.70 -23.28 -4.14
N GLY A 384 16.89 -23.87 -4.22
CA GLY A 384 17.68 -23.90 -5.44
C GLY A 384 18.52 -22.64 -5.69
N VAL A 385 18.57 -21.68 -4.76
CA VAL A 385 19.38 -20.47 -4.88
C VAL A 385 20.36 -20.37 -3.71
N THR A 386 21.63 -20.10 -4.00
CA THR A 386 22.59 -19.71 -2.97
C THR A 386 22.72 -18.19 -2.93
N ARG A 387 22.44 -17.58 -1.78
CA ARG A 387 22.72 -16.17 -1.51
C ARG A 387 24.02 -16.05 -0.75
N VAL A 388 24.88 -15.11 -1.15
CA VAL A 388 26.15 -14.82 -0.47
C VAL A 388 26.17 -13.34 -0.16
N LEU A 389 26.47 -12.98 1.09
CA LEU A 389 26.61 -11.60 1.52
C LEU A 389 28.05 -11.33 1.95
N LEU A 390 28.65 -10.34 1.30
CA LEU A 390 29.93 -9.75 1.69
C LEU A 390 29.68 -8.28 1.97
N SER A 391 29.70 -7.85 3.24
CA SER A 391 29.53 -6.44 3.59
C SER A 391 30.69 -5.91 4.43
N SER A 392 31.16 -4.71 4.09
CA SER A 392 32.30 -4.08 4.74
C SER A 392 31.93 -2.71 5.31
N SER A 393 32.35 -2.47 6.54
CA SER A 393 32.31 -1.15 7.18
C SER A 393 33.55 -0.30 6.90
N THR A 394 34.49 -0.83 6.11
CA THR A 394 35.71 -0.11 5.68
C THR A 394 35.91 -0.24 4.16
N PRO A 395 36.53 0.74 3.49
CA PRO A 395 36.70 0.67 2.05
C PRO A 395 37.63 -0.47 1.64
N HIS A 396 37.20 -1.28 0.66
CA HIS A 396 38.04 -2.31 0.08
C HIS A 396 38.85 -1.76 -1.10
N ASN A 397 40.18 -1.86 -1.01
CA ASN A 397 41.14 -1.23 -1.92
C ASN A 397 41.83 -2.25 -2.84
N SER A 398 41.13 -2.84 -3.80
CA SER A 398 41.83 -3.57 -4.86
C SER A 398 41.03 -3.65 -6.17
N PRO A 399 41.41 -2.90 -7.22
CA PRO A 399 40.88 -3.13 -8.56
C PRO A 399 41.26 -4.54 -9.02
N ASP A 400 40.31 -5.25 -9.64
CA ASP A 400 40.42 -6.64 -10.11
C ASP A 400 40.93 -7.62 -9.03
N SER A 401 40.08 -7.88 -8.04
CA SER A 401 40.39 -8.73 -6.89
C SER A 401 39.57 -10.02 -6.87
N LEU A 402 40.22 -11.11 -6.44
CA LEU A 402 39.57 -12.36 -6.09
C LEU A 402 38.83 -12.18 -4.75
N TRP A 403 37.51 -12.25 -4.76
CA TRP A 403 36.70 -12.05 -3.56
C TRP A 403 36.50 -13.35 -2.79
N PHE A 404 36.17 -14.44 -3.49
CA PHE A 404 36.05 -15.76 -2.89
C PHE A 404 36.24 -16.87 -3.93
N SER A 405 36.66 -18.03 -3.43
CA SER A 405 36.54 -19.30 -4.14
C SER A 405 35.28 -20.03 -3.66
N TYR A 406 34.81 -21.03 -4.38
CA TYR A 406 33.67 -21.84 -3.94
C TYR A 406 33.81 -23.31 -4.34
N THR A 407 32.97 -24.15 -3.76
CA THR A 407 32.70 -25.51 -4.27
C THR A 407 31.23 -25.62 -4.67
N GLY A 408 30.87 -26.60 -5.50
CA GLY A 408 29.51 -26.74 -6.05
C GLY A 408 29.40 -26.29 -7.52
N ASN A 409 28.16 -26.28 -8.02
CA ASN A 409 27.86 -26.11 -9.45
C ASN A 409 26.88 -24.96 -9.72
N GLY A 410 26.65 -24.06 -8.76
CA GLY A 410 25.80 -22.91 -9.00
C GLY A 410 26.41 -21.88 -9.96
N THR A 411 25.55 -21.18 -10.69
CA THR A 411 25.88 -20.13 -11.65
C THR A 411 25.44 -18.78 -11.10
N LEU A 412 26.30 -17.78 -11.17
CA LEU A 412 26.03 -16.42 -10.70
C LEU A 412 24.94 -15.79 -11.56
N SER A 413 23.86 -15.33 -10.94
CA SER A 413 22.68 -14.80 -11.61
C SER A 413 22.46 -13.31 -11.35
N SER A 414 22.74 -12.83 -10.14
CA SER A 414 22.65 -11.41 -9.82
C SER A 414 23.70 -10.98 -8.78
N VAL A 415 24.07 -9.70 -8.85
CA VAL A 415 24.92 -9.04 -7.87
C VAL A 415 24.38 -7.65 -7.60
N GLN A 416 24.08 -7.35 -6.34
CA GLN A 416 23.94 -5.97 -5.87
C GLN A 416 25.24 -5.54 -5.22
N THR A 417 25.68 -4.33 -5.51
CA THR A 417 26.94 -3.77 -5.00
C THR A 417 26.77 -2.27 -4.81
N ALA A 418 27.64 -1.68 -4.01
CA ALA A 418 27.70 -0.25 -3.81
C ALA A 418 29.15 0.21 -3.75
N ASP A 419 29.42 1.42 -4.23
CA ASP A 419 30.64 2.12 -3.89
C ASP A 419 30.64 2.39 -2.38
N PHE A 420 31.81 2.34 -1.76
CA PHE A 420 31.95 2.69 -0.35
C PHE A 420 31.42 4.09 -0.01
N PHE A 421 31.58 5.05 -0.91
CA PHE A 421 31.08 6.41 -0.76
C PHE A 421 29.65 6.62 -1.22
N ASP A 422 28.89 5.53 -1.45
CA ASP A 422 27.45 5.57 -1.71
C ASP A 422 27.09 6.14 -3.09
N THR A 423 27.95 5.92 -4.08
CA THR A 423 27.63 6.11 -5.50
C THR A 423 26.91 4.86 -6.01
N ARG A 424 25.83 5.06 -6.75
CA ARG A 424 25.10 3.97 -7.41
C ARG A 424 25.95 3.30 -8.49
N ILE A 425 25.99 1.97 -8.48
CA ILE A 425 26.78 1.15 -9.40
C ILE A 425 25.90 0.09 -10.04
N THR A 426 25.97 -0.02 -11.36
CA THR A 426 25.39 -1.16 -12.07
C THR A 426 26.36 -2.34 -12.09
N SER A 427 25.88 -3.52 -11.73
CA SER A 427 26.65 -4.77 -11.84
C SER A 427 26.52 -5.37 -13.24
N GLN A 428 27.64 -5.73 -13.84
CA GLN A 428 27.72 -6.59 -15.01
C GLN A 428 28.30 -7.95 -14.61
N ILE A 429 27.72 -9.04 -15.08
CA ILE A 429 28.17 -10.41 -14.77
C ILE A 429 28.84 -11.01 -16.01
N VAL A 430 29.95 -11.73 -15.79
CA VAL A 430 30.67 -12.50 -16.82
C VAL A 430 30.89 -13.91 -16.28
N ILE A 431 30.51 -14.94 -17.05
CA ILE A 431 30.69 -16.34 -16.66
C ILE A 431 31.79 -16.97 -17.54
N GLU A 432 32.92 -17.31 -16.92
CA GLU A 432 34.05 -17.96 -17.59
C GLU A 432 34.03 -19.48 -17.39
N GLY A 433 34.44 -20.21 -18.42
CA GLY A 433 34.66 -21.65 -18.36
C GLY A 433 33.38 -22.49 -18.23
N ALA A 434 32.21 -21.89 -18.44
CA ALA A 434 30.97 -22.64 -18.57
C ALA A 434 31.13 -23.63 -19.75
N PRO A 435 30.64 -24.88 -19.65
CA PRO A 435 30.61 -25.76 -20.80
C PRO A 435 29.79 -25.07 -21.89
N ALA A 436 30.38 -24.91 -23.07
CA ALA A 436 29.74 -24.24 -24.19
C ALA A 436 28.39 -24.93 -24.47
N ILE A 437 27.29 -24.20 -24.33
CA ILE A 437 25.95 -24.75 -24.45
C ILE A 437 25.52 -24.55 -25.90
N CYS A 438 25.24 -25.65 -26.61
CA CYS A 438 24.70 -25.57 -27.96
C CYS A 438 23.36 -24.81 -27.92
N GLY A 439 23.32 -23.65 -28.57
CA GLY A 439 22.20 -22.69 -28.54
C GLY A 439 22.42 -21.41 -27.74
N ASP A 440 23.45 -21.34 -26.89
CA ASP A 440 23.88 -20.13 -26.16
C ASP A 440 24.89 -19.35 -27.01
N VAL A 441 24.42 -18.76 -28.10
CA VAL A 441 25.28 -18.19 -29.15
C VAL A 441 25.92 -16.87 -28.75
N ASN A 442 25.41 -16.21 -27.71
CA ASN A 442 26.00 -14.98 -27.18
C ASN A 442 26.88 -15.21 -25.94
N GLU A 443 27.06 -16.48 -25.52
CA GLU A 443 27.83 -16.92 -24.37
C GLU A 443 27.38 -16.27 -23.04
N ASP A 444 26.10 -15.97 -22.89
CA ASP A 444 25.54 -15.40 -21.66
C ASP A 444 25.24 -16.46 -20.59
N GLY A 445 25.43 -17.73 -20.93
CA GLY A 445 25.31 -18.88 -20.05
C GLY A 445 23.89 -19.47 -20.01
N SER A 446 22.94 -18.95 -20.80
CA SER A 446 21.54 -19.37 -20.79
C SER A 446 20.88 -19.32 -22.17
N ILE A 447 20.38 -20.46 -22.67
CA ILE A 447 19.61 -20.49 -23.93
C ILE A 447 18.28 -19.77 -23.76
N ASN A 448 18.14 -18.57 -24.33
CA ASN A 448 16.94 -17.75 -24.21
C ASN A 448 16.64 -16.90 -25.48
N ILE A 449 15.81 -15.87 -25.35
CA ILE A 449 15.43 -15.02 -26.48
C ILE A 449 16.59 -14.15 -27.00
N SER A 450 17.53 -13.79 -26.12
CA SER A 450 18.74 -13.06 -26.50
C SER A 450 19.53 -13.80 -27.58
N ASP A 451 19.66 -15.13 -27.45
CA ASP A 451 20.32 -16.01 -28.43
C ASP A 451 19.64 -16.02 -29.78
N ILE A 452 18.31 -16.09 -29.79
CA ILE A 452 17.51 -16.08 -31.02
C ILE A 452 17.74 -14.77 -31.76
N VAL A 453 17.73 -13.64 -31.02
CA VAL A 453 17.98 -12.31 -31.59
C VAL A 453 19.42 -12.20 -32.10
N ALA A 454 20.40 -12.71 -31.34
CA ALA A 454 21.81 -12.72 -31.72
C ALA A 454 22.04 -13.55 -33.00
N MET A 455 21.42 -14.72 -33.12
CA MET A 455 21.51 -15.59 -34.29
C MET A 455 20.85 -15.00 -35.53
N ILE A 456 19.65 -14.43 -35.41
CA ILE A 456 19.01 -13.69 -36.52
C ILE A 456 19.89 -12.52 -36.94
N GLY A 457 20.40 -11.77 -35.96
CA GLY A 457 21.26 -10.62 -36.22
C GLY A 457 22.57 -11.02 -36.91
N HIS A 458 23.16 -12.15 -36.55
CA HIS A 458 24.33 -12.71 -37.21
C HIS A 458 24.05 -13.12 -38.67
N ILE A 459 22.95 -13.85 -38.92
CA ILE A 459 22.55 -14.29 -40.27
C ILE A 459 22.36 -13.11 -41.24
N PHE A 460 21.94 -11.96 -40.73
CA PHE A 460 21.71 -10.74 -41.52
C PHE A 460 22.83 -9.69 -41.41
N ASP A 461 23.98 -10.01 -40.81
CA ASP A 461 25.12 -9.09 -40.61
C ASP A 461 24.76 -7.77 -39.88
N ILE A 462 23.84 -7.84 -38.91
CA ILE A 462 23.34 -6.68 -38.13
C ILE A 462 23.54 -6.82 -36.61
N TRP A 463 24.18 -7.89 -36.13
CA TRP A 463 24.45 -8.08 -34.70
C TRP A 463 25.77 -7.40 -34.26
N PRO A 464 25.74 -6.43 -33.31
CA PRO A 464 26.95 -5.74 -32.85
C PRO A 464 27.63 -6.43 -31.64
N GLY A 465 27.03 -7.48 -31.08
CA GLY A 465 27.51 -8.16 -29.88
C GLY A 465 28.42 -9.36 -30.16
N PRO A 466 28.91 -10.05 -29.10
CA PRO A 466 29.59 -11.32 -29.25
C PRO A 466 28.65 -12.37 -29.88
N PHE A 467 29.23 -13.25 -30.70
CA PHE A 467 28.52 -14.37 -31.31
C PHE A 467 29.50 -15.52 -31.54
N ASP A 468 29.23 -16.69 -30.96
CA ASP A 468 29.99 -17.92 -31.22
C ASP A 468 29.28 -18.80 -32.25
N PRO A 469 29.76 -18.87 -33.51
CA PRO A 469 29.17 -19.72 -34.53
C PRO A 469 29.28 -21.21 -34.20
N ALA A 470 30.18 -21.63 -33.30
CA ALA A 470 30.30 -23.02 -32.87
C ALA A 470 29.11 -23.49 -32.04
N LEU A 471 28.27 -22.58 -31.54
CA LEU A 471 27.09 -22.88 -30.72
C LEU A 471 25.76 -22.68 -31.46
N ALA A 472 25.82 -22.29 -32.74
CA ALA A 472 24.65 -21.83 -33.48
C ALA A 472 23.95 -22.91 -34.33
N ASP A 473 24.58 -24.04 -34.59
CA ASP A 473 23.99 -25.18 -35.31
C ASP A 473 23.21 -26.09 -34.34
N VAL A 474 22.08 -25.59 -33.86
CA VAL A 474 21.31 -26.21 -32.77
C VAL A 474 20.54 -27.44 -33.22
N ASP A 475 20.25 -27.54 -34.53
CA ASP A 475 19.60 -28.70 -35.14
C ASP A 475 20.59 -29.75 -35.66
N CYS A 476 21.91 -29.50 -35.48
CA CYS A 476 23.00 -30.38 -35.86
C CYS A 476 22.99 -30.74 -37.36
N SER A 477 22.52 -29.82 -38.21
CA SER A 477 22.48 -30.00 -39.66
C SER A 477 23.82 -29.78 -40.34
N GLY A 478 24.81 -29.23 -39.62
CA GLY A 478 26.13 -28.83 -40.12
C GLY A 478 26.12 -27.45 -40.78
N GLN A 479 25.06 -26.66 -40.63
CA GLN A 479 24.90 -25.33 -41.24
C GLN A 479 24.15 -24.40 -40.30
N VAL A 480 24.70 -23.21 -40.03
CA VAL A 480 23.99 -22.17 -39.25
C VAL A 480 23.05 -21.39 -40.18
N THR A 481 21.74 -21.55 -40.00
CA THR A 481 20.70 -20.95 -40.86
C THR A 481 19.54 -20.40 -40.05
N ILE A 482 18.55 -19.80 -40.72
CA ILE A 482 17.32 -19.34 -40.06
C ILE A 482 16.53 -20.51 -39.42
N SER A 483 16.77 -21.74 -39.87
CA SER A 483 16.14 -22.93 -39.28
C SER A 483 16.57 -23.13 -37.84
N ASP A 484 17.83 -22.84 -37.50
CA ASP A 484 18.38 -22.89 -36.14
C ASP A 484 17.71 -21.87 -35.22
N ALA A 485 17.49 -20.64 -35.70
CA ALA A 485 16.76 -19.63 -34.96
C ALA A 485 15.30 -20.02 -34.71
N VAL A 486 14.64 -20.63 -35.70
CA VAL A 486 13.28 -21.17 -35.54
C VAL A 486 13.28 -22.36 -34.57
N TYR A 487 14.32 -23.19 -34.58
CA TYR A 487 14.47 -24.32 -33.66
C TYR A 487 14.61 -23.83 -32.22
N LEU A 488 15.50 -22.86 -31.94
CA LEU A 488 15.61 -22.25 -30.62
C LEU A 488 14.30 -21.58 -30.18
N LEU A 489 13.60 -20.90 -31.08
CA LEU A 489 12.29 -20.31 -30.76
C LEU A 489 11.27 -21.38 -30.34
N GLN A 490 11.24 -22.53 -31.01
CA GLN A 490 10.36 -23.63 -30.64
C GLN A 490 10.77 -24.27 -29.31
N TYR A 491 12.06 -24.43 -29.06
CA TYR A 491 12.57 -24.93 -27.78
C TYR A 491 12.21 -23.99 -26.62
N VAL A 492 12.50 -22.69 -26.75
CA VAL A 492 12.29 -21.68 -25.70
C VAL A 492 10.81 -21.43 -25.41
N PHE A 493 9.94 -21.37 -26.44
CA PHE A 493 8.53 -20.96 -26.26
C PHE A 493 7.50 -22.08 -26.41
N SER A 494 7.80 -23.13 -27.17
CA SER A 494 6.82 -24.15 -27.57
C SER A 494 7.09 -25.54 -26.99
N GLY A 495 8.09 -25.68 -26.12
CA GLY A 495 8.48 -26.98 -25.55
C GLY A 495 9.01 -27.95 -26.60
N GLY A 496 9.66 -27.43 -27.65
CA GLY A 496 10.33 -28.23 -28.68
C GLY A 496 11.46 -29.09 -28.11
N SER A 497 12.03 -29.96 -28.94
CA SER A 497 13.21 -30.76 -28.57
C SER A 497 14.37 -29.85 -28.14
N ALA A 498 15.12 -30.28 -27.13
CA ALA A 498 16.34 -29.57 -26.72
C ALA A 498 17.39 -29.55 -27.85
N PRO A 499 18.18 -28.48 -27.98
CA PRO A 499 19.34 -28.43 -28.87
C PRO A 499 20.24 -29.65 -28.72
N CYS A 500 20.97 -29.99 -29.77
CA CYS A 500 21.85 -31.14 -29.71
C CYS A 500 22.94 -30.99 -28.64
N ALA A 501 23.35 -32.11 -28.03
CA ALA A 501 24.20 -32.09 -26.83
C ALA A 501 25.58 -31.44 -27.06
N ASN A 502 26.07 -31.45 -28.31
CA ASN A 502 27.24 -30.71 -28.75
C ASN A 502 26.96 -30.23 -30.18
N CYS A 503 27.04 -28.92 -30.42
CA CYS A 503 26.98 -28.36 -31.76
C CYS A 503 28.22 -28.86 -32.56
N PRO A 504 28.09 -29.22 -33.86
CA PRO A 504 29.14 -29.89 -34.65
C PRO A 504 30.38 -29.05 -35.01
#